data_AF-A0A8I1THK8-F1
#
_entry.id   AF-A0A8I1THK8-F1
#
_cell.length_a   1.000
_cell.length_b   1.000
_cell.length_c   1.000
_cell.angle_alpha   90.00
_cell.angle_beta   90.00
_cell.angle_gamma   90.00
#
_symmetry.space_group_name_H-M   'P 1'
#
loop_
_entity.id
_entity.type
_entity.pdbx_description
1 polymer ?
#
loop_
_entity_poly.entity_id
_entity_poly.type
_entity_poly.pdbx_seq_one_letter_code
_entity_poly.pdbx_strand_id
1 'polypeptide(L)'
;MPKHETSSAELMRTWSLTTAATLGSSVRAKGILLELRARLPVSSRKSLVLEGGEIMLAMPPSEKAEFRTAAAIVSETMRDILVIKPGERHRWVSDGRLPSAGTRTVRLAGRAKQITFHVFDPRIVEDILDRGLVDEWREEDIATAMENRRKAAYKAKLTRTLKKGSKANSTSRWKPDDDAAQLNDWEKFDRDGLLR
;
A
#
# COMPACT_ATOMS: atom_id res chain seq x y z
N MET A 1 28.92 -32.21 -42.54
CA MET A 1 28.25 -30.95 -42.95
C MET A 1 27.35 -30.53 -41.79
N PRO A 2 27.77 -29.58 -40.94
CA PRO A 2 26.97 -29.16 -39.79
C PRO A 2 25.80 -28.30 -40.29
N LYS A 3 24.59 -28.59 -39.79
CA LYS A 3 23.34 -27.91 -40.14
C LYS A 3 23.36 -26.48 -39.60
N HIS A 4 22.97 -25.53 -40.44
CA HIS A 4 22.78 -24.13 -40.09
C HIS A 4 21.84 -24.00 -38.89
N GLU A 5 22.34 -23.42 -37.79
CA GLU A 5 21.52 -22.81 -36.75
C GLU A 5 20.76 -21.66 -37.39
N THR A 6 19.49 -21.88 -37.74
CA THR A 6 18.56 -20.80 -38.01
C THR A 6 18.42 -19.98 -36.72
N SER A 7 19.16 -18.87 -36.66
CA SER A 7 18.95 -17.79 -35.70
C SER A 7 17.49 -17.33 -35.84
N SER A 8 16.62 -17.88 -35.00
CA SER A 8 15.21 -17.54 -34.93
C SER A 8 15.13 -16.22 -34.18
N ALA A 9 15.03 -15.11 -34.90
CA ALA A 9 15.07 -13.77 -34.31
C ALA A 9 13.97 -13.62 -33.23
N GLU A 10 14.39 -13.39 -31.98
CA GLU A 10 13.50 -13.22 -30.84
C GLU A 10 12.65 -11.95 -30.98
N LEU A 11 11.40 -12.00 -30.52
CA LEU A 11 10.56 -10.81 -30.42
C LEU A 11 10.97 -10.07 -29.15
N MET A 12 11.54 -8.87 -29.31
CA MET A 12 12.03 -8.06 -28.20
C MET A 12 11.41 -6.66 -28.21
N ARG A 13 11.02 -6.17 -27.03
CA ARG A 13 10.63 -4.78 -26.82
C ARG A 13 11.13 -4.29 -25.48
N THR A 14 11.59 -3.04 -25.48
CA THR A 14 12.23 -2.42 -24.33
C THR A 14 11.52 -1.12 -23.96
N TRP A 15 11.36 -0.87 -22.66
CA TRP A 15 10.90 0.39 -22.12
C TRP A 15 11.92 0.95 -21.13
N SER A 16 12.30 2.21 -21.32
CA SER A 16 13.23 2.89 -20.43
C SER A 16 12.52 3.34 -19.16
N LEU A 17 13.02 2.91 -18.01
CA LEU A 17 12.62 3.49 -16.75
C LEU A 17 13.50 4.71 -16.50
N THR A 18 12.95 5.91 -16.64
CA THR A 18 13.73 7.11 -16.35
C THR A 18 14.12 7.14 -14.88
N THR A 19 15.28 7.72 -14.58
CA THR A 19 15.76 7.89 -13.20
C THR A 19 14.73 8.63 -12.35
N ALA A 20 13.96 9.57 -12.92
CA ALA A 20 12.85 10.25 -12.23
C ALA A 20 11.67 9.32 -11.90
N ALA A 21 11.30 8.44 -12.82
CA ALA A 21 10.16 7.54 -12.68
C ALA A 21 10.40 6.41 -11.63
N THR A 22 11.66 5.99 -11.52
CA THR A 22 12.12 5.09 -10.46
C THR A 22 12.52 5.82 -9.19
N LEU A 23 12.53 7.17 -9.22
CA LEU A 23 13.15 8.03 -8.22
C LEU A 23 14.59 7.56 -7.88
N GLY A 24 15.32 7.03 -8.87
CA GLY A 24 16.68 6.49 -8.78
C GLY A 24 16.80 5.11 -8.09
N SER A 25 15.69 4.46 -7.74
CA SER A 25 15.69 3.25 -6.90
C SER A 25 15.55 1.95 -7.69
N SER A 26 16.54 1.05 -7.52
CA SER A 26 16.49 -0.32 -8.06
C SER A 26 15.40 -1.19 -7.40
N VAL A 27 14.99 -0.87 -6.16
CA VAL A 27 13.86 -1.54 -5.47
C VAL A 27 12.52 -1.08 -6.02
N ARG A 28 12.37 0.24 -6.30
CA ARG A 28 11.19 0.74 -7.01
C ARG A 28 11.14 0.16 -8.42
N ALA A 29 12.27 0.08 -9.13
CA ALA A 29 12.36 -0.58 -10.43
C ALA A 29 11.96 -2.07 -10.37
N LYS A 30 12.40 -2.81 -9.34
CA LYS A 30 12.00 -4.20 -9.12
C LYS A 30 10.54 -4.33 -8.66
N GLY A 31 10.02 -3.38 -7.89
CA GLY A 31 8.61 -3.30 -7.51
C GLY A 31 7.71 -3.01 -8.71
N ILE A 32 8.11 -2.07 -9.56
CA ILE A 32 7.52 -1.80 -10.88
C ILE A 32 7.53 -3.09 -11.70
N LEU A 33 8.65 -3.80 -11.78
CA LEU A 33 8.73 -5.10 -12.47
C LEU A 33 7.75 -6.14 -11.88
N LEU A 34 7.62 -6.24 -10.55
CA LEU A 34 6.70 -7.19 -9.91
C LEU A 34 5.24 -6.82 -10.13
N GLU A 35 4.88 -5.54 -10.08
CA GLU A 35 3.55 -5.02 -10.39
C GLU A 35 3.22 -5.22 -11.88
N LEU A 36 4.19 -4.99 -12.77
CA LEU A 36 4.09 -5.28 -14.20
C LEU A 36 3.85 -6.78 -14.43
N ARG A 37 4.64 -7.66 -13.78
CA ARG A 37 4.48 -9.12 -13.84
C ARG A 37 3.15 -9.59 -13.25
N ALA A 38 2.64 -8.94 -12.21
CA ALA A 38 1.35 -9.29 -11.61
C ALA A 38 0.18 -9.09 -12.61
N ARG A 39 0.30 -8.13 -13.54
CA ARG A 39 -0.68 -7.84 -14.59
C ARG A 39 -0.51 -8.66 -15.87
N LEU A 40 0.59 -9.39 -16.01
CA LEU A 40 0.83 -10.26 -17.16
C LEU A 40 0.19 -11.65 -16.99
N PRO A 41 -0.24 -12.29 -18.10
CA PRO A 41 -0.56 -13.72 -18.12
C PRO A 41 0.57 -14.56 -17.55
N VAL A 42 0.24 -15.62 -16.81
CA VAL A 42 1.22 -16.45 -16.08
C VAL A 42 2.33 -16.97 -16.99
N SER A 43 2.00 -17.31 -18.23
CA SER A 43 2.93 -17.77 -19.26
C SER A 43 4.02 -16.75 -19.60
N SER A 44 3.68 -15.45 -19.61
CA SER A 44 4.56 -14.35 -20.06
C SER A 44 5.22 -13.58 -18.92
N ARG A 45 4.93 -13.89 -17.64
CA ARG A 45 5.54 -13.19 -16.49
C ARG A 45 7.07 -13.34 -16.45
N LYS A 46 7.58 -14.51 -16.81
CA LYS A 46 9.02 -14.80 -16.79
C LYS A 46 9.75 -14.18 -18.00
N SER A 47 9.01 -13.88 -19.06
CA SER A 47 9.48 -13.25 -20.28
C SER A 47 9.78 -11.75 -20.12
N LEU A 48 9.27 -11.12 -19.06
CA LEU A 48 9.56 -9.74 -18.70
C LEU A 48 10.73 -9.67 -17.72
N VAL A 49 11.83 -9.01 -18.07
CA VAL A 49 13.05 -8.88 -17.28
C VAL A 49 13.40 -7.40 -17.11
N LEU A 50 14.12 -7.07 -16.04
CA LEU A 50 14.70 -5.75 -15.82
C LEU A 50 16.21 -5.87 -16.01
N GLU A 51 16.78 -5.16 -16.99
CA GLU A 51 18.22 -5.14 -17.27
C GLU A 51 18.68 -3.70 -17.49
N GLY A 52 19.75 -3.27 -16.84
CA GLY A 52 20.34 -1.95 -17.07
C GLY A 52 19.44 -0.72 -16.83
N GLY A 53 18.30 -0.87 -16.12
CA GLY A 53 17.31 0.22 -15.98
C GLY A 53 16.20 0.19 -17.04
N GLU A 54 16.15 -0.88 -17.83
CA GLU A 54 15.18 -1.08 -18.87
C GLU A 54 14.32 -2.31 -18.59
N ILE A 55 13.01 -2.16 -18.78
CA ILE A 55 12.09 -3.29 -18.76
C ILE A 55 12.13 -3.89 -20.16
N MET A 56 12.53 -5.15 -20.27
CA MET A 56 12.63 -5.89 -21.52
C MET A 56 11.64 -7.05 -21.54
N LEU A 57 10.82 -7.11 -22.58
CA LEU A 57 9.99 -8.26 -22.88
C LEU A 57 10.64 -9.02 -24.04
N ALA A 58 11.02 -10.28 -23.81
CA ALA A 58 11.59 -11.16 -24.82
C ALA A 58 10.77 -12.45 -24.92
N MET A 59 10.28 -12.80 -26.12
CA MET A 59 9.47 -14.00 -26.36
C MET A 59 9.84 -14.68 -27.69
N PRO A 60 9.60 -16.00 -27.82
CA PRO A 60 9.83 -16.71 -29.08
C PRO A 60 8.99 -16.15 -30.24
N PRO A 61 9.48 -16.22 -31.49
CA PRO A 61 8.74 -15.71 -32.65
C PRO A 61 7.43 -16.46 -32.95
N SER A 62 7.29 -17.69 -32.44
CA SER A 62 6.04 -18.46 -32.49
C SER A 62 4.90 -17.82 -31.68
N GLU A 63 5.22 -16.95 -30.71
CA GLU A 63 4.26 -16.35 -29.77
C GLU A 63 3.93 -14.88 -30.10
N LYS A 64 3.94 -14.52 -31.38
CA LYS A 64 3.79 -13.13 -31.85
C LYS A 64 2.53 -12.41 -31.36
N ALA A 65 1.41 -13.14 -31.24
CA ALA A 65 0.17 -12.58 -30.74
C ALA A 65 0.23 -12.28 -29.22
N GLU A 66 0.84 -13.18 -28.45
CA GLU A 66 1.01 -13.00 -26.99
C GLU A 66 2.03 -11.91 -26.68
N PHE A 67 3.13 -11.85 -27.45
CA PHE A 67 4.13 -10.80 -27.34
C PHE A 67 3.54 -9.39 -27.53
N ARG A 68 2.73 -9.19 -28.58
CA ARG A 68 2.05 -7.90 -28.81
C ARG A 68 1.13 -7.54 -27.66
N THR A 69 0.44 -8.53 -27.09
CA THR A 69 -0.48 -8.35 -25.97
C THR A 69 0.26 -7.99 -24.68
N ALA A 70 1.30 -8.72 -24.32
CA ALA A 70 2.12 -8.44 -23.14
C ALA A 70 2.85 -7.09 -23.26
N ALA A 71 3.34 -6.74 -24.45
CA ALA A 71 3.95 -5.45 -24.70
C ALA A 71 2.99 -4.27 -24.50
N ALA A 72 1.74 -4.41 -24.94
CA ALA A 72 0.72 -3.40 -24.70
C ALA A 72 0.48 -3.21 -23.19
N ILE A 73 0.35 -4.30 -22.43
CA ILE A 73 0.11 -4.29 -20.97
C ILE A 73 1.26 -3.61 -20.19
N VAL A 74 2.50 -3.91 -20.57
CA VAL A 74 3.70 -3.36 -19.90
C VAL A 74 3.86 -1.86 -20.16
N SER A 75 3.63 -1.42 -21.40
CA SER A 75 3.67 0.00 -21.77
C SER A 75 2.69 0.82 -20.96
N GLU A 76 1.48 0.29 -20.81
CA GLU A 76 0.40 0.98 -20.13
C GLU A 76 0.64 1.05 -18.63
N THR A 77 1.00 -0.08 -18.02
CA THR A 77 1.23 -0.16 -16.57
C THR A 77 2.48 0.61 -16.12
N MET A 78 3.49 0.77 -16.98
CA MET A 78 4.64 1.62 -16.66
C MET A 78 4.23 3.07 -16.44
N ARG A 79 3.28 3.59 -17.22
CA ARG A 79 2.78 4.96 -17.00
C ARG A 79 2.09 5.11 -15.65
N ASP A 80 1.39 4.07 -15.19
CA ASP A 80 0.63 4.08 -13.95
C ASP A 80 1.46 4.09 -12.65
N ILE A 81 2.62 3.42 -12.62
CA ILE A 81 3.37 3.18 -11.36
C ILE A 81 4.30 4.34 -10.99
N LEU A 82 4.66 5.18 -11.96
CA LEU A 82 5.88 5.98 -11.85
C LEU A 82 5.74 7.30 -11.10
N VAL A 83 4.56 7.68 -10.61
CA VAL A 83 4.37 8.98 -9.93
C VAL A 83 4.11 8.85 -8.42
N ILE A 84 3.00 8.27 -7.95
CA ILE A 84 2.68 8.16 -6.50
C ILE A 84 2.09 6.78 -6.20
N LYS A 85 2.51 6.12 -5.10
CA LYS A 85 1.99 4.79 -4.73
C LYS A 85 0.56 4.88 -4.18
N PRO A 86 -0.28 3.84 -4.38
CA PRO A 86 -1.67 3.84 -3.88
C PRO A 86 -1.82 4.01 -2.35
N GLY A 87 -0.94 3.37 -1.58
CA GLY A 87 -0.98 3.46 -0.10
C GLY A 87 -0.54 4.83 0.42
N GLU A 88 0.47 5.43 -0.21
CA GLU A 88 0.94 6.79 0.09
C GLU A 88 -0.14 7.81 -0.27
N ARG A 89 -0.73 7.68 -1.47
CA ARG A 89 -1.85 8.51 -1.92
C ARG A 89 -3.02 8.49 -0.95
N HIS A 90 -3.43 7.31 -0.50
CA HIS A 90 -4.56 7.21 0.43
C HIS A 90 -4.28 7.93 1.75
N ARG A 91 -3.06 7.78 2.28
CA ARG A 91 -2.64 8.46 3.51
C ARG A 91 -2.57 9.97 3.33
N TRP A 92 -1.89 10.45 2.30
CA TRP A 92 -1.69 11.89 2.09
C TRP A 92 -2.98 12.62 1.71
N VAL A 93 -3.94 11.93 1.10
CA VAL A 93 -5.29 12.47 0.90
C VAL A 93 -6.05 12.56 2.22
N SER A 94 -5.97 11.52 3.06
CA SER A 94 -6.61 11.51 4.37
C SER A 94 -6.06 12.61 5.28
N ASP A 95 -4.75 12.87 5.18
CA ASP A 95 -4.05 13.87 5.99
C ASP A 95 -4.09 15.28 5.37
N GLY A 96 -4.72 15.44 4.19
CA GLY A 96 -4.89 16.72 3.50
C GLY A 96 -3.65 17.26 2.77
N ARG A 97 -2.53 16.52 2.83
CA ARG A 97 -1.25 16.87 2.20
C ARG A 97 -1.34 16.84 0.68
N LEU A 98 -1.91 15.78 0.11
CA LEU A 98 -2.16 15.68 -1.33
C LEU A 98 -3.57 16.21 -1.64
N PRO A 99 -3.72 17.44 -2.16
CA PRO A 99 -5.04 18.03 -2.38
C PRO A 99 -5.78 17.26 -3.48
N SER A 100 -6.95 16.73 -3.11
CA SER A 100 -7.89 16.25 -4.11
C SER A 100 -8.69 17.43 -4.64
N ALA A 101 -8.73 17.59 -5.96
CA ALA A 101 -9.56 18.57 -6.68
C ALA A 101 -11.08 18.28 -6.57
N GLY A 102 -11.45 17.27 -5.77
CA GLY A 102 -12.81 16.79 -5.57
C GLY A 102 -12.84 15.27 -5.49
N THR A 103 -14.02 14.74 -5.18
CA THR A 103 -14.28 13.31 -5.17
C THR A 103 -15.27 12.97 -6.27
N ARG A 104 -15.00 11.89 -7.01
CA ARG A 104 -15.89 11.37 -8.04
C ARG A 104 -16.49 10.08 -7.56
N THR A 105 -17.81 10.08 -7.36
CA THR A 105 -18.56 8.89 -6.96
C THR A 105 -19.13 8.21 -8.20
N VAL A 106 -18.85 6.91 -8.33
CA VAL A 106 -19.34 6.08 -9.44
C VAL A 106 -20.16 4.93 -8.86
N ARG A 107 -21.38 4.74 -9.39
CA ARG A 107 -22.22 3.56 -9.11
C ARG A 107 -21.82 2.46 -10.11
N LEU A 108 -21.24 1.36 -9.63
CA LEU A 108 -20.97 0.20 -10.48
C LEU A 108 -22.27 -0.55 -10.75
N ALA A 109 -22.54 -0.88 -12.02
CA ALA A 109 -23.73 -1.63 -12.41
C ALA A 109 -23.79 -2.99 -11.68
N GLY A 110 -24.96 -3.33 -11.13
CA GLY A 110 -25.18 -4.59 -10.40
C GLY A 110 -24.69 -4.62 -8.95
N ARG A 111 -24.10 -3.54 -8.42
CA ARG A 111 -23.70 -3.44 -7.01
C ARG A 111 -24.48 -2.33 -6.30
N ALA A 112 -25.01 -2.62 -5.12
CA ALA A 112 -25.71 -1.62 -4.31
C ALA A 112 -24.78 -0.50 -3.79
N LYS A 113 -23.47 -0.76 -3.71
CA LYS A 113 -22.49 0.12 -3.07
C LYS A 113 -21.82 1.07 -4.08
N GLN A 114 -21.86 2.37 -3.77
CA GLN A 114 -21.18 3.42 -4.54
C GLN A 114 -19.69 3.45 -4.16
N ILE A 115 -18.79 3.66 -5.14
CA ILE A 115 -17.34 3.81 -4.91
C ILE A 115 -16.94 5.25 -5.21
N THR A 116 -16.24 5.89 -4.28
CA THR A 116 -15.78 7.26 -4.39
C THR A 116 -14.26 7.28 -4.58
N PHE A 117 -13.80 7.97 -5.62
CA PHE A 117 -12.38 8.13 -5.94
C PHE A 117 -11.98 9.59 -5.79
N HIS A 118 -10.71 9.84 -5.42
CA HIS A 118 -10.14 11.18 -5.42
C HIS A 118 -9.63 11.55 -6.80
N VAL A 119 -9.87 12.78 -7.21
CA VAL A 119 -9.34 13.36 -8.46
C VAL A 119 -8.23 14.34 -8.10
N PHE A 120 -7.13 14.32 -8.84
CA PHE A 120 -5.98 15.22 -8.63
C PHE A 120 -5.77 16.08 -9.87
N ASP A 121 -5.40 17.34 -9.68
CA ASP A 121 -5.02 18.23 -10.77
C ASP A 121 -3.58 17.88 -11.22
N PRO A 122 -3.35 17.52 -12.51
CA PRO A 122 -2.03 17.15 -13.01
C PRO A 122 -0.98 18.23 -12.81
N ARG A 123 -1.33 19.51 -12.92
CA ARG A 123 -0.38 20.61 -12.73
C ARG A 123 0.00 20.77 -11.27
N ILE A 124 -0.93 20.50 -10.37
CA ILE A 124 -0.67 20.50 -8.93
C ILE A 124 0.15 19.27 -8.56
N VAL A 125 -0.13 18.11 -9.16
CA VAL A 125 0.68 16.90 -8.93
C VAL A 125 2.09 17.08 -9.49
N GLU A 126 2.24 17.61 -10.69
CA GLU A 126 3.52 17.99 -11.30
C GLU A 126 4.25 18.99 -10.42
N ASP A 127 3.59 20.06 -9.99
CA ASP A 127 4.15 21.06 -9.08
C ASP A 127 4.54 20.45 -7.71
N ILE A 128 3.77 19.53 -7.16
CA ILE A 128 4.07 18.79 -5.92
C ILE A 128 5.28 17.87 -6.12
N LEU A 129 5.43 17.26 -7.30
CA LEU A 129 6.58 16.42 -7.65
C LEU A 129 7.83 17.28 -7.92
N ASP A 130 7.67 18.39 -8.64
CA ASP A 130 8.71 19.34 -9.02
C ASP A 130 9.25 20.08 -7.79
N ARG A 131 8.38 20.37 -6.82
CA ARG A 131 8.74 20.95 -5.53
C ARG A 131 9.26 19.93 -4.52
N GLY A 132 9.20 18.63 -4.82
CA GLY A 132 9.70 17.57 -3.93
C GLY A 132 8.86 17.31 -2.67
N LEU A 133 7.64 17.84 -2.59
CA LEU A 133 6.76 17.71 -1.42
C LEU A 133 6.40 16.25 -1.10
N VAL A 134 6.34 15.40 -2.13
CA VAL A 134 6.12 13.96 -1.99
C VAL A 134 7.16 13.30 -1.07
N ASP A 135 8.40 13.77 -1.07
CA ASP A 135 9.48 13.18 -0.29
C ASP A 135 9.49 13.71 1.15
N GLU A 136 9.21 14.99 1.34
CA GLU A 136 8.98 15.59 2.66
C GLU A 136 7.88 14.83 3.42
N TRP A 137 6.76 14.54 2.76
CA TRP A 137 5.65 13.80 3.38
C TRP A 137 6.01 12.35 3.73
N ARG A 138 6.93 11.71 2.98
CA ARG A 138 7.44 10.38 3.33
C ARG A 138 8.32 10.43 4.58
N GLU A 139 9.13 11.47 4.76
CA GLU A 139 9.98 11.64 5.95
C GLU A 139 9.15 11.88 7.21
N GLU A 140 8.14 12.73 7.10
CA GLU A 140 7.15 12.95 8.15
C GLU A 140 6.42 11.66 8.54
N ASP A 141 6.03 10.85 7.54
CA ASP A 141 5.38 9.56 7.78
C ASP A 141 6.27 8.59 8.55
N ILE A 142 7.58 8.60 8.29
CA ILE A 142 8.56 7.76 8.98
C ILE A 142 8.75 8.23 10.42
N ALA A 143 8.91 9.54 10.64
CA ALA A 143 9.04 10.11 11.98
C ALA A 143 7.80 9.80 12.84
N THR A 144 6.62 9.97 12.25
CA THR A 144 5.33 9.66 12.88
C THR A 144 5.20 8.17 13.19
N ALA A 145 5.62 7.28 12.28
CA ALA A 145 5.61 5.84 12.53
C ALA A 145 6.53 5.46 13.71
N MET A 146 7.71 6.08 13.83
CA MET A 146 8.66 5.84 14.92
C MET A 146 8.11 6.32 16.27
N GLU A 147 7.48 7.48 16.30
CA GLU A 147 6.86 8.00 17.51
C GLU A 147 5.66 7.14 17.94
N ASN A 148 4.81 6.74 16.99
CA ASN A 148 3.68 5.84 17.24
C ASN A 148 4.14 4.48 17.77
N ARG A 149 5.29 3.98 17.30
CA ARG A 149 5.89 2.75 17.83
C ARG A 149 6.35 2.91 19.28
N ARG A 150 6.95 4.05 19.65
CA ARG A 150 7.32 4.36 21.04
C ARG A 150 6.09 4.45 21.94
N LYS A 151 5.05 5.16 21.49
CA LYS A 151 3.77 5.30 22.21
C LYS A 151 3.08 3.95 22.38
N ALA A 152 3.07 3.11 21.35
CA ALA A 152 2.51 1.76 21.42
C ALA A 152 3.27 0.86 22.41
N ALA A 153 4.60 0.91 22.41
CA ALA A 153 5.41 0.17 23.37
C ALA A 153 5.15 0.59 24.82
N TYR A 154 5.01 1.91 25.06
CA TYR A 154 4.66 2.44 26.37
C TYR A 154 3.25 1.98 26.80
N LYS A 155 2.25 2.12 25.93
CA LYS A 155 0.89 1.64 26.18
C LYS A 155 0.85 0.13 26.46
N ALA A 156 1.62 -0.66 25.72
CA ALA A 156 1.72 -2.11 25.93
C ALA A 156 2.35 -2.48 27.28
N LYS A 157 3.34 -1.70 27.76
CA LYS A 157 3.89 -1.89 29.11
C LYS A 157 2.85 -1.59 30.18
N LEU A 158 2.09 -0.51 30.02
CA LEU A 158 1.04 -0.11 30.96
C LEU A 158 -0.12 -1.12 31.02
N THR A 159 -0.58 -1.62 29.87
CA THR A 159 -1.65 -2.64 29.85
C THR A 159 -1.18 -3.97 30.44
N ARG A 160 0.10 -4.34 30.25
CA ARG A 160 0.70 -5.51 30.89
C ARG A 160 0.79 -5.38 32.41
N THR A 161 1.17 -4.22 32.95
CA THR A 161 1.23 -4.00 34.41
C THR A 161 -0.17 -4.02 35.03
N LEU A 162 -1.15 -3.38 34.39
CA LEU A 162 -2.56 -3.42 34.84
C LEU A 162 -3.13 -4.85 34.84
N LYS A 163 -2.89 -5.63 33.78
CA LYS A 163 -3.34 -7.02 33.71
C LYS A 163 -2.65 -7.93 34.75
N LYS A 164 -1.37 -7.67 35.06
CA LYS A 164 -0.63 -8.38 36.12
C LYS A 164 -1.21 -8.07 37.51
N GLY A 165 -1.56 -6.81 37.78
CA GLY A 165 -2.22 -6.41 39.03
C GLY A 165 -3.61 -7.03 39.19
N SER A 166 -4.42 -7.03 38.12
CA SER A 166 -5.74 -7.68 38.12
C SER A 166 -5.65 -9.19 38.37
N LYS A 167 -4.67 -9.88 37.78
CA LYS A 167 -4.47 -11.32 37.98
C LYS A 167 -4.03 -11.65 39.42
N ALA A 168 -3.20 -10.81 40.04
CA ALA A 168 -2.82 -10.93 41.45
C ALA A 168 -4.02 -10.76 42.41
N ASN A 169 -4.96 -9.86 42.07
CA ASN A 169 -6.21 -9.67 42.84
C ASN A 169 -7.25 -10.80 42.61
N SER A 170 -7.20 -11.52 41.49
CA SER A 170 -8.06 -12.69 41.26
C SER A 170 -7.58 -13.93 42.01
N THR A 171 -6.27 -14.05 42.28
CA THR A 171 -5.69 -15.17 43.03
C THR A 171 -5.86 -15.05 44.55
N SER A 172 -6.23 -13.86 45.07
CA SER A 172 -6.53 -13.66 46.49
C SER A 172 -8.02 -13.84 46.84
N ARG A 173 -8.90 -14.09 45.86
CA ARG A 173 -10.32 -14.37 46.11
C ARG A 173 -10.54 -15.84 46.43
N TRP A 174 -10.16 -16.19 47.67
CA TRP A 174 -10.57 -17.40 48.36
C TRP A 174 -12.11 -17.40 48.51
N LYS A 175 -12.74 -18.57 48.35
CA LYS A 175 -14.20 -18.76 48.35
C LYS A 175 -14.82 -18.31 49.69
N PRO A 176 -15.85 -17.46 49.71
CA PRO A 176 -16.78 -17.43 50.81
C PRO A 176 -18.02 -18.26 50.48
N ASP A 177 -18.49 -18.95 51.51
CA ASP A 177 -19.75 -19.67 51.60
C ASP A 177 -20.95 -18.72 51.41
N ASP A 178 -22.08 -19.30 51.04
CA ASP A 178 -23.37 -18.63 50.87
C ASP A 178 -23.72 -17.79 52.11
N ASP A 179 -23.71 -16.47 51.99
CA ASP A 179 -24.68 -15.61 52.68
C ASP A 179 -24.74 -14.22 52.03
N ALA A 180 -25.96 -13.81 51.74
CA ALA A 180 -26.31 -12.64 50.95
C ALA A 180 -25.88 -11.32 51.60
N ALA A 181 -25.10 -10.53 50.88
CA ALA A 181 -25.04 -9.08 51.04
C ALA A 181 -25.37 -8.41 49.69
N GLN A 182 -26.64 -8.06 49.52
CA GLN A 182 -27.12 -7.24 48.40
C GLN A 182 -26.45 -5.85 48.45
N LEU A 183 -25.59 -5.55 47.47
CA LEU A 183 -24.99 -4.22 47.30
C LEU A 183 -25.90 -3.36 46.41
N ASN A 184 -26.87 -2.67 47.03
CA ASN A 184 -27.89 -1.82 46.38
C ASN A 184 -27.44 -0.37 46.13
N ASP A 185 -26.25 -0.12 45.57
CA ASP A 185 -25.74 1.27 45.42
C ASP A 185 -25.20 1.63 44.02
N TRP A 186 -25.62 0.93 42.97
CA TRP A 186 -25.27 1.29 41.58
C TRP A 186 -26.11 2.44 41.00
N GLU A 187 -27.36 2.64 41.44
CA GLU A 187 -28.23 3.73 40.95
C GLU A 187 -27.81 5.14 41.43
N LYS A 188 -26.91 5.25 42.42
CA LYS A 188 -26.37 6.55 42.83
C LYS A 188 -25.28 7.06 41.90
N PHE A 189 -24.58 6.19 41.18
CA PHE A 189 -23.46 6.59 40.34
C PHE A 189 -23.87 7.15 38.98
N ASP A 190 -25.09 6.87 38.52
CA ASP A 190 -25.61 7.38 37.24
C ASP A 190 -26.15 8.83 37.34
N ARG A 191 -26.32 9.34 38.57
CA ARG A 191 -26.80 10.71 38.81
C ARG A 191 -25.71 11.78 38.82
N ASP A 192 -24.47 11.42 39.08
CA ASP A 192 -23.34 12.34 39.00
C ASP A 192 -22.66 12.15 37.63
N GLY A 193 -23.23 12.82 36.61
CA GLY A 193 -22.79 12.76 35.23
C GLY A 193 -21.26 12.94 35.09
N LEU A 194 -20.70 12.30 34.05
CA LEU A 194 -19.27 12.33 33.69
C LEU A 194 -18.68 13.72 33.97
N LEU A 195 -17.84 13.81 35.00
CA LEU A 195 -17.12 15.02 35.39
C LEU A 195 -16.51 15.69 34.13
N ARG A 196 -16.93 16.95 33.89
CA ARG A 196 -16.26 17.87 32.97
C ARG A 196 -15.02 18.46 33.64
#